data_AF-A0A149VHH0-F1
#
_entry.id   AF-A0A149VHH0-F1
#
_cell.length_a   1.000
_cell.length_b   1.000
_cell.length_c   1.000
_cell.angle_alpha   90.00
_cell.angle_beta   90.00
_cell.angle_gamma   90.00
#
_symmetry.space_group_name_H-M   'P 1'
#
loop_
_entity.id
_entity.type
_entity.pdbx_description
1 polymer ?
#
loop_
_entity_poly.entity_id
_entity_poly.type
_entity_poly.pdbx_seq_one_letter_code
_entity_poly.pdbx_strand_id
1 'polypeptide(L)'
;MPSVLVGALAIQQAHDITPLTRELMVYANVIGCDLGPKFTPIGSLATLLWLHVLASKNHRVTWGQYMTVGLMITPPVLLVTLAALALWLPQISHP
;
A
#
# COMPACT_ATOMS: atom_id res chain seq x y z
N MET A 1 -1.59 -8.75 -5.82
CA MET A 1 -2.34 -8.62 -7.09
C MET A 1 -3.79 -9.09 -6.99
N PRO A 2 -4.14 -10.22 -6.33
CA PRO A 2 -5.56 -10.60 -6.15
C PRO A 2 -6.38 -9.57 -5.38
N SER A 3 -5.82 -9.01 -4.30
CA SER A 3 -6.46 -7.96 -3.49
C SER A 3 -6.78 -6.70 -4.30
N VAL A 4 -5.83 -6.23 -5.12
CA VAL A 4 -6.02 -5.08 -6.02
C VAL A 4 -7.18 -5.35 -6.97
N LEU A 5 -7.24 -6.54 -7.57
CA LEU A 5 -8.30 -6.92 -8.51
C LEU A 5 -9.67 -6.93 -7.84
N VAL A 6 -9.79 -7.53 -6.65
CA VAL A 6 -11.04 -7.54 -5.87
C VAL A 6 -11.50 -6.12 -5.56
N GLY A 7 -10.58 -5.25 -5.13
CA GLY A 7 -10.89 -3.84 -4.86
C GLY A 7 -11.29 -3.07 -6.12
N ALA A 8 -10.63 -3.32 -7.26
CA ALA A 8 -10.96 -2.70 -8.53
C ALA A 8 -12.35 -3.12 -9.03
N LEU A 9 -12.72 -4.40 -8.89
CA LEU A 9 -14.05 -4.90 -9.23
C LEU A 9 -15.13 -4.28 -8.34
N ALA A 10 -14.87 -4.14 -7.04
CA ALA A 10 -15.78 -3.46 -6.11
C ALA A 10 -15.98 -1.98 -6.47
N ILE A 11 -14.91 -1.27 -6.81
CA ILE A 11 -14.96 0.14 -7.27
C ILE A 11 -15.72 0.23 -8.60
N GLN A 12 -15.54 -0.73 -9.51
CA GLN A 12 -16.27 -0.76 -10.78
C GLN A 12 -17.78 -0.84 -10.59
N GLN A 13 -18.23 -1.66 -9.63
CA GLN A 13 -19.65 -1.88 -9.30
C GLN A 13 -20.29 -0.73 -8.53
N ALA A 14 -19.51 0.23 -8.02
CA ALA A 14 -20.07 1.37 -7.32
C ALA A 14 -20.73 2.37 -8.31
N HIS A 15 -21.94 2.81 -7.95
CA HIS A 15 -22.80 3.69 -8.75
C HIS A 15 -22.74 5.14 -8.20
N ASP A 16 -23.15 6.11 -9.01
CA ASP A 16 -23.24 7.54 -8.63
C ASP A 16 -21.92 8.20 -8.20
N ILE A 17 -20.82 7.82 -8.85
CA ILE A 17 -19.48 8.33 -8.55
C ILE A 17 -18.93 9.10 -9.74
N THR A 18 -18.34 10.27 -9.49
CA THR A 18 -17.72 11.07 -10.56
C THR A 18 -16.51 10.33 -11.18
N PRO A 19 -16.17 10.59 -12.46
CA PRO A 19 -15.02 9.96 -13.11
C PRO A 19 -13.71 10.18 -12.35
N LEU A 20 -13.46 11.41 -11.87
CA LEU A 20 -12.26 11.75 -11.08
C LEU A 20 -12.21 10.97 -9.77
N THR A 21 -13.32 10.87 -9.04
CA THR A 21 -13.39 10.11 -7.79
C THR A 21 -13.17 8.62 -8.04
N ARG A 22 -13.65 8.07 -9.17
CA ARG A 22 -13.39 6.68 -9.57
C ARG A 22 -11.90 6.43 -9.79
N GLU A 23 -11.20 7.31 -10.50
CA GLU A 23 -9.74 7.20 -10.69
C GLU A 23 -8.97 7.30 -9.37
N LEU A 24 -9.32 8.27 -8.52
CA LEU A 24 -8.74 8.41 -7.18
C LEU A 24 -8.87 7.12 -6.37
N MET A 25 -10.04 6.48 -6.38
CA MET A 25 -10.26 5.22 -5.66
C MET A 25 -9.44 4.07 -6.23
N VAL A 26 -9.29 3.96 -7.55
CA VAL A 26 -8.46 2.91 -8.17
C VAL A 26 -7.00 3.07 -7.74
N TYR A 27 -6.45 4.29 -7.82
CA TYR A 27 -5.07 4.54 -7.39
C TYR A 27 -4.89 4.37 -5.87
N ALA A 28 -5.84 4.82 -5.06
CA ALA A 28 -5.82 4.60 -3.62
C ALA A 28 -5.86 3.11 -3.25
N ASN A 29 -6.64 2.30 -3.97
CA ASN A 29 -6.70 0.85 -3.78
C ASN A 29 -5.35 0.17 -4.10
N VAL A 30 -4.67 0.62 -5.17
CA VAL A 30 -3.32 0.13 -5.50
C VAL A 30 -2.32 0.49 -4.39
N ILE A 31 -2.32 1.74 -3.91
CA ILE A 31 -1.44 2.21 -2.82
C ILE A 31 -1.68 1.38 -1.55
N GLY A 32 -2.94 1.21 -1.15
CA GLY A 32 -3.31 0.44 0.04
C GLY A 32 -2.90 -1.03 -0.07
N CYS A 33 -3.05 -1.64 -1.24
CA CYS A 33 -2.67 -3.03 -1.46
C CYS A 33 -1.14 -3.28 -1.44
N ASP A 34 -0.32 -2.28 -1.76
CA ASP A 34 1.15 -2.40 -1.67
C ASP A 34 1.66 -2.15 -0.25
N LEU A 35 1.08 -1.17 0.45
CA LEU A 35 1.49 -0.81 1.81
C LEU A 35 0.93 -1.77 2.88
N GLY A 36 -0.28 -2.30 2.68
CA GLY A 36 -0.97 -3.18 3.63
C GLY A 36 -0.17 -4.42 4.06
N PRO A 37 0.49 -5.14 3.15
CA PRO A 37 1.29 -6.30 3.55
C PRO A 37 2.51 -5.93 4.41
N LYS A 38 3.03 -4.69 4.31
CA LYS A 38 4.25 -4.27 5.03
C LYS A 38 4.09 -4.22 6.55
N PHE A 39 2.85 -4.23 7.07
CA PHE A 39 2.57 -4.32 8.51
C PHE A 39 3.04 -5.62 9.16
N THR A 40 3.18 -6.70 8.39
CA THR A 40 3.58 -8.01 8.93
C THR A 40 4.78 -8.58 8.18
N PRO A 41 5.66 -9.33 8.84
CA PRO A 41 6.83 -9.92 8.19
C PRO A 41 6.49 -11.04 7.20
N ILE A 42 5.26 -11.60 7.23
CA ILE A 42 4.75 -12.56 6.21
C ILE A 42 4.24 -11.84 4.96
N GLY A 43 4.11 -10.51 4.99
CA GLY A 43 3.35 -9.75 4.00
C GLY A 43 3.73 -9.98 2.53
N SER A 44 5.00 -10.25 2.24
CA SER A 44 5.43 -10.53 0.87
C SER A 44 6.60 -11.51 0.86
N LEU A 45 6.70 -12.29 -0.22
CA LEU A 45 7.86 -13.13 -0.51
C LEU A 45 9.15 -12.31 -0.51
N ALA A 46 9.11 -11.05 -0.95
CA ALA A 46 10.27 -10.16 -0.93
C ALA A 46 10.76 -9.90 0.51
N THR A 47 9.84 -9.68 1.45
CA THR A 47 10.16 -9.51 2.88
C THR A 47 10.78 -10.78 3.45
N LEU A 48 10.20 -11.94 3.17
CA LEU A 48 10.73 -13.23 3.63
C LEU A 48 12.11 -13.51 3.06
N LEU A 49 12.34 -13.21 1.78
CA LEU A 49 13.64 -13.36 1.13
C LEU A 49 14.68 -12.44 1.76
N TRP A 50 14.31 -11.20 2.10
CA TRP A 50 15.21 -10.29 2.77
C TRP A 50 15.51 -10.74 4.20
N LEU A 51 14.49 -11.13 4.97
CA LEU A 51 14.70 -11.68 6.31
C LEU A 51 15.60 -12.94 6.30
N HIS A 52 15.47 -13.77 5.26
CA HIS A 52 16.35 -14.92 5.04
C HIS A 52 17.80 -14.51 4.74
N VAL A 53 18.03 -13.54 3.84
CA VAL A 53 19.39 -13.06 3.52
C VAL A 53 20.02 -12.28 4.68
N LEU A 54 19.24 -11.57 5.51
CA LEU A 54 19.74 -10.96 6.75
C LEU A 54 20.16 -12.05 7.76
N ALA A 55 19.36 -13.10 7.90
CA ALA A 55 19.69 -14.23 8.75
C ALA A 55 20.97 -14.95 8.31
N SER A 56 21.24 -15.07 7.01
CA SER A 56 22.50 -15.65 6.49
C SER A 56 23.73 -14.79 6.77
N LYS A 57 23.54 -13.49 7.03
CA LYS A 57 24.59 -12.53 7.45
C LYS A 57 24.65 -12.35 8.98
N ASN A 58 24.12 -13.30 9.75
CA ASN A 58 24.03 -13.24 11.23
C ASN A 58 23.26 -12.04 11.81
N HIS A 59 22.49 -11.31 10.99
CA HIS A 59 21.59 -10.26 11.46
C HIS A 59 20.18 -10.82 11.57
N ARG A 60 19.72 -11.08 12.80
CA ARG A 60 18.37 -11.59 13.05
C ARG A 60 17.45 -10.43 13.44
N VAL A 61 16.44 -10.18 12.60
CA VAL A 61 15.36 -9.24 12.91
C VAL A 61 14.23 -10.03 13.57
N THR A 62 13.81 -9.63 14.77
CA THR A 62 12.67 -10.29 15.43
C THR A 62 11.35 -9.83 14.83
N TRP A 63 10.32 -10.68 14.95
CA TRP A 63 8.96 -10.35 14.52
C TRP A 63 8.45 -9.03 15.12
N GLY A 64 8.70 -8.82 16.41
CA GLY A 64 8.28 -7.61 17.11
C GLY A 64 8.98 -6.36 16.58
N GLN A 65 10.30 -6.41 16.36
CA GLN A 65 11.04 -5.29 15.77
C GLN A 65 10.49 -4.88 14.41
N TYR A 66 10.22 -5.85 13.53
CA TYR A 66 9.65 -5.59 12.21
C TYR A 66 8.26 -4.95 12.32
N MET A 67 7.38 -5.50 13.16
CA MET A 67 6.02 -4.99 13.33
C MET A 67 5.99 -3.58 13.93
N THR A 68 6.84 -3.27 14.91
CA THR A 68 6.90 -1.93 15.51
C THR A 68 7.34 -0.89 14.47
N VAL A 69 8.39 -1.19 13.70
CA VAL A 69 8.86 -0.29 12.64
C VAL A 69 7.82 -0.15 11.54
N GLY A 70 7.21 -1.26 11.10
CA GLY A 70 6.15 -1.27 10.10
C GLY A 70 4.94 -0.44 10.53
N LEU A 71 4.46 -0.62 11.76
CA LEU A 71 3.31 0.12 12.31
C LEU A 71 3.61 1.60 12.52
N MET A 72 4.87 1.96 12.81
CA MET A 72 5.27 3.36 12.98
C MET A 72 5.46 4.09 11.65
N ILE A 73 6.01 3.43 10.62
CA ILE A 73 6.33 4.05 9.33
C ILE A 73 5.17 4.00 8.35
N THR A 74 4.35 2.95 8.37
CA THR A 74 3.30 2.78 7.35
C THR A 74 2.21 3.86 7.41
N PRO A 75 1.67 4.26 8.58
CA PRO A 75 0.67 5.33 8.66
C PRO A 75 1.14 6.69 8.09
N PRO A 76 2.33 7.23 8.45
CA PRO A 76 2.77 8.50 7.87
C PRO A 76 3.04 8.39 6.37
N VAL A 77 3.61 7.27 5.90
CA VAL A 77 3.82 7.05 4.47
C VAL A 77 2.49 6.96 3.71
N LEU A 78 1.51 6.24 4.26
CA LEU A 78 0.17 6.13 3.67
C LEU A 78 -0.52 7.50 3.61
N LEU A 79 -0.46 8.29 4.69
CA LEU A 79 -1.02 9.64 4.72
C LEU A 79 -0.39 10.55 3.67
N VAL A 80 0.95 10.58 3.60
CA VAL A 80 1.66 11.43 2.63
C VAL A 80 1.36 11.01 1.19
N THR A 81 1.34 9.70 0.91
CA THR A 81 1.07 9.18 -0.44
C THR A 81 -0.37 9.43 -0.88
N LEU A 82 -1.35 9.27 0.01
CA LEU A 82 -2.75 9.59 -0.29
C LEU A 82 -2.99 11.09 -0.42
N ALA A 83 -2.36 11.93 0.41
CA ALA A 83 -2.43 13.38 0.28
C ALA A 83 -1.82 13.86 -1.04
N ALA A 84 -0.66 13.30 -1.42
CA ALA A 84 -0.04 13.57 -2.71
C ALA A 84 -0.97 13.18 -3.86
N LEU A 85 -1.59 12.00 -3.83
CA LEU A 85 -2.55 11.57 -4.84
C LEU A 85 -3.76 12.51 -4.94
N ALA A 86 -4.34 12.88 -3.78
CA ALA A 86 -5.52 13.73 -3.70
C ALA A 86 -5.27 15.16 -4.21
N LEU A 87 -4.05 15.68 -4.05
CA LEU A 87 -3.67 17.01 -4.54
C LEU A 87 -3.23 16.98 -6.01
N TRP A 88 -2.42 15.99 -6.39
CA TRP A 88 -1.77 15.92 -7.69
C TRP A 88 -2.68 15.49 -8.83
N LEU A 89 -3.54 14.48 -8.61
CA LEU A 89 -4.37 13.95 -9.68
C LEU A 89 -5.36 15.00 -10.22
N PRO A 90 -6.12 15.74 -9.37
CA PRO A 90 -6.99 16.81 -9.86
C PRO A 90 -6.25 17.92 -10.61
N GLN A 91 -5.02 18.24 -10.21
CA GLN A 91 -4.21 19.28 -10.87
C GLN A 91 -3.83 18.93 -12.30
N ILE A 92 -3.67 17.64 -12.63
CA ILE A 92 -3.37 17.18 -13.98
C ILE A 92 -4.64 16.90 -14.79
N SER A 93 -5.70 16.46 -14.12
CA SER A 93 -6.98 16.17 -14.77
C SER A 93 -7.74 17.42 -15.24
N HIS A 94 -7.36 18.61 -14.76
CA HIS A 94 -7.85 19.90 -15.25
C HIS A 94 -6.80 20.56 -16.17
N PRO A 95 -6.92 20.44 -17.51
CA PRO A 95 -6.12 21.23 -18.45
C PRO A 95 -6.52 22.72 -18.46
#